data_AF-A0A7D5S5V2-F1
#
_entry.id   AF-A0A7D5S5V2-F1
#
_cell.length_a   1.000
_cell.length_b   1.000
_cell.length_c   1.000
_cell.angle_alpha   90.00
_cell.angle_beta   90.00
_cell.angle_gamma   90.00
#
_symmetry.space_group_name_H-M   'P 1'
#
loop_
_entity.id
_entity.type
_entity.pdbx_description
1 polymer ?
#
loop_
_entity_poly.entity_id
_entity_poly.type
_entity_poly.pdbx_seq_one_letter_code
_entity_poly.pdbx_strand_id
1 'polypeptide(L)' 'MNQLELLKGFSDGTGLSTLSNALVGGDNSDLTSEIFEYKGIPQIMIYNKDHFLQKTFYKDLNLDSLAYYSQQ' A
#
# COMPACT_ATOMS: atom_id res chain seq x y z
N MET A 1 17.22 -5.66 15.00
CA MET A 1 16.41 -6.44 14.03
C MET A 1 16.35 -5.63 12.76
N ASN A 2 16.77 -6.18 11.63
CA ASN A 2 16.88 -5.44 10.38
C ASN A 2 15.47 -5.25 9.76
N GLN A 3 15.16 -4.07 9.22
CA GLN A 3 13.88 -3.82 8.51
C GLN A 3 13.65 -4.80 7.36
N LEU A 4 14.72 -5.27 6.70
CA LEU A 4 14.63 -6.29 5.65
C LEU A 4 14.17 -7.65 6.20
N GLU A 5 14.57 -8.01 7.41
CA GLU A 5 14.15 -9.26 8.05
C GLU A 5 12.68 -9.19 8.47
N LEU A 6 12.23 -8.03 8.96
CA LEU A 6 10.82 -7.76 9.27
C LEU A 6 9.93 -7.86 8.02
N LEU A 7 10.35 -7.24 6.93
CA LEU A 7 9.66 -7.31 5.63
C LEU A 7 9.52 -8.74 5.13
N LYS A 8 10.61 -9.50 5.18
CA LYS A 8 10.60 -10.91 4.78
C LYS A 8 9.65 -11.72 5.67
N GLY A 9 9.74 -11.56 6.98
CA GLY A 9 8.86 -12.26 7.94
C GLY A 9 7.39 -11.91 7.74
N PHE A 10 7.07 -10.64 7.48
CA PHE A 10 5.70 -10.19 7.17
C PHE A 10 5.20 -10.80 5.86
N SER A 11 6.00 -10.72 4.79
CA SER A 11 5.62 -11.25 3.47
C SER A 11 5.35 -12.76 3.51
N ASP A 12 6.22 -13.51 4.18
CA ASP A 12 6.06 -14.96 4.34
C ASP A 12 4.90 -15.32 5.28
N GLY A 13 4.75 -14.60 6.41
CA GLY A 13 3.69 -14.86 7.38
C GLY A 13 2.28 -14.52 6.92
N THR A 14 2.14 -13.63 5.94
CA THR A 14 0.85 -13.24 5.35
C THR A 14 0.53 -13.98 4.04
N GLY A 15 1.48 -14.74 3.49
CA GLY A 15 1.36 -15.41 2.20
C GLY A 15 1.47 -14.45 1.00
N LEU A 16 1.74 -13.17 1.21
CA LEU A 16 1.92 -12.18 0.14
C LEU A 16 3.08 -12.52 -0.78
N SER A 17 4.10 -13.23 -0.30
CA SER A 17 5.22 -13.71 -1.11
C SER A 17 4.82 -14.70 -2.21
N THR A 18 3.62 -15.28 -2.14
CA THR A 18 3.10 -16.22 -3.16
C THR A 18 2.32 -15.55 -4.29
N LEU A 19 1.99 -14.25 -4.15
CA LEU A 19 1.20 -13.52 -5.11
C LEU A 19 2.13 -12.86 -6.17
N SER A 20 2.01 -13.28 -7.42
CA SER A 20 2.85 -12.77 -8.52
C SER A 20 2.60 -11.29 -8.86
N ASN A 21 1.49 -10.73 -8.38
CA ASN A 21 1.04 -9.36 -8.64
C ASN A 21 1.05 -8.48 -7.37
N ALA A 22 1.71 -8.91 -6.29
CA ALA A 22 1.89 -8.11 -5.08
C ALA A 22 3.38 -7.88 -4.83
N LEU A 23 3.74 -6.65 -4.46
CA LEU A 23 5.07 -6.29 -4.01
C LEU A 23 4.96 -5.78 -2.59
N VAL A 24 5.84 -6.27 -1.70
CA VAL A 24 5.93 -5.81 -0.33
C VAL A 24 7.22 -5.02 -0.19
N GLY A 25 7.10 -3.76 0.18
CA GLY A 25 8.23 -2.87 0.40
C GLY A 25 8.07 -2.14 1.73
N GLY A 26 9.19 -1.64 2.25
CA GLY A 26 9.20 -0.69 3.37
C GLY A 26 9.75 0.63 2.88
N ASP A 27 9.23 1.71 3.43
CA ASP A 27 9.73 3.05 3.18
C ASP A 27 10.38 3.65 4.42
N ASN A 28 11.11 4.75 4.21
CA ASN A 28 11.51 5.63 5.29
C ASN A 28 10.40 6.69 5.45
N SER A 29 9.71 6.65 6.60
CA SER A 29 8.55 7.49 6.92
C SER A 29 8.81 8.99 6.77
N ASP A 30 10.06 9.43 6.99
CA ASP A 30 10.42 10.84 6.95
C ASP A 30 10.36 11.36 5.50
N LEU A 31 10.91 10.59 4.56
CA LEU A 31 10.90 10.94 3.13
C LEU A 31 9.49 10.84 2.54
N THR A 32 8.73 9.82 2.93
CA THR A 32 7.35 9.66 2.45
C THR A 32 6.42 10.73 2.97
N SER A 33 6.67 11.29 4.16
CA SER A 33 5.87 12.39 4.72
C SER A 33 6.03 13.72 3.95
N GLU A 34 7.16 13.93 3.27
CA GLU A 34 7.39 15.12 2.43
C GLU A 34 6.71 15.01 1.05
N ILE A 35 6.54 13.78 0.56
CA ILE A 35 6.05 13.48 -0.78
C ILE A 35 4.54 13.19 -0.78
N PHE A 36 4.03 12.57 0.29
CA PHE A 36 2.66 12.08 0.37
C PHE A 36 1.93 12.63 1.59
N GLU A 37 0.65 12.98 1.41
CA GLU A 37 -0.24 13.27 2.52
C GLU A 37 -0.45 11.98 3.34
N TYR A 38 0.03 11.99 4.58
CA TYR A 38 -0.10 10.88 5.53
C TYR A 38 -1.13 11.21 6.61
N LYS A 39 -2.20 10.41 6.72
CA LYS A 39 -3.25 10.56 7.76
C LYS A 39 -3.40 9.36 8.69
N GLY A 40 -2.34 8.54 8.78
CA GLY A 40 -2.30 7.32 9.57
C GLY A 40 -2.61 6.07 8.75
N ILE A 41 -2.20 4.92 9.30
CA ILE A 41 -2.47 3.60 8.73
C ILE A 41 -3.80 3.00 9.25
N PRO A 42 -4.46 2.13 8.47
CA PRO A 42 -4.16 1.78 7.08
C PRO A 42 -4.49 2.93 6.11
N GLN A 43 -3.64 3.11 5.09
CA GLN A 43 -3.83 4.07 4.00
C GLN A 43 -3.68 3.32 2.67
N ILE A 44 -4.65 3.49 1.77
CA ILE A 44 -4.66 2.85 0.45
C ILE A 44 -4.70 3.93 -0.61
N MET A 45 -3.75 3.90 -1.53
CA MET A 45 -3.64 4.85 -2.63
C MET A 45 -3.82 4.09 -3.94
N ILE A 46 -4.78 4.53 -4.77
CA ILE A 46 -5.09 3.91 -6.05
C ILE A 46 -4.63 4.83 -7.17
N TYR A 47 -3.83 4.27 -8.08
CA TYR A 47 -3.29 4.96 -9.24
C TYR A 47 -3.82 4.30 -10.52
N ASN A 48 -4.01 5.08 -11.58
CA ASN A 48 -4.31 4.52 -12.89
C ASN A 48 -3.03 3.94 -13.55
N LYS A 49 -3.18 3.37 -14.76
CA LYS A 49 -2.07 2.77 -15.53
C LYS A 49 -0.96 3.75 -15.90
N ASP A 50 -1.26 5.05 -15.91
CA ASP A 50 -0.32 6.14 -16.18
C ASP A 50 0.32 6.69 -14.89
N HIS A 51 0.13 6.01 -13.76
CA HIS A 51 0.65 6.37 -12.43
C HIS A 51 0.11 7.68 -11.84
N PHE A 52 -1.08 8.13 -12.28
CA PHE A 52 -1.78 9.25 -11.67
C PHE A 52 -2.68 8.78 -10.52
N LEU A 53 -2.54 9.42 -9.36
CA LEU A 53 -3.35 9.16 -8.16
C LEU A 53 -4.82 9.48 -8.44
N GLN A 54 -5.69 8.47 -8.31
CA GLN A 54 -7.15 8.59 -8.48
C GLN A 54 -7.87 8.77 -7.15
N LYS A 55 -7.42 8.04 -6.12
CA LYS A 55 -8.10 8.03 -4.82
C LYS A 55 -7.16 7.64 -3.68
N THR A 56 -7.35 8.27 -2.53
CA THR A 56 -6.79 7.83 -1.25
C THR A 56 -7.91 7.45 -0.28
N PHE A 57 -7.77 6.30 0.37
CA PHE A 57 -8.58 5.89 1.52
C PHE A 57 -7.72 5.98 2.77
N TYR A 58 -8.30 6.53 3.84
CA TYR A 58 -7.65 6.70 5.13
C TYR A 58 -8.47 6.00 6.20
N LYS A 59 -7.82 5.17 7.04
CA LYS A 59 -8.37 4.48 8.21
C LYS A 59 -9.48 3.47 7.89
N ASP A 60 -10.58 3.94 7.34
CA ASP A 60 -11.75 3.15 6.96
C ASP A 60 -11.76 2.92 5.44
N LEU A 61 -12.01 1.67 5.05
CA LEU A 61 -12.11 1.25 3.66
C LEU A 61 -13.56 0.84 3.37
N ASN A 62 -14.20 1.55 2.43
CA ASN A 62 -15.44 1.10 1.83
C ASN A 62 -15.11 0.17 0.64
N LEU A 63 -15.49 -1.11 0.75
CA LEU A 63 -15.20 -2.13 -0.25
C LEU A 63 -15.86 -1.86 -1.61
N ASP A 64 -17.08 -1.31 -1.62
CA ASP A 64 -17.77 -0.96 -2.87
C ASP A 64 -17.00 0.12 -3.63
N SER A 65 -16.49 1.11 -2.90
CA SER A 65 -15.66 2.17 -3.47
C SER A 65 -14.32 1.62 -4.00
N LEU A 66 -13.68 0.69 -3.28
CA LEU A 66 -12.45 0.05 -3.74
C LEU A 66 -12.68 -0.76 -5.03
N ALA A 67 -13.78 -1.51 -5.10
CA ALA A 67 -14.13 -2.31 -6.26
C ALA A 67 -14.33 -1.44 -7.52
N TYR A 68 -14.99 -0.29 -7.38
CA TYR A 68 -15.20 0.67 -8.47
C TYR A 68 -13.88 1.15 -9.10
N TYR A 69 -12.88 1.47 -8.29
CA TYR A 69 -11.58 1.92 -8.80
C TYR A 69 -10.69 0.79 -9.31
N SER A 70 -10.95 -0.46 -8.93
CA SER A 70 -10.16 -1.63 -9.38
C SER A 70 -10.55 -2.11 -10.78
N GLN A 71 -11.65 -1.60 -11.35
CA GLN A 71 -12.18 -2.01 -12.66
C GLN A 71 -11.87 -1.01 -13.80
N GLN A 72 -11.18 0.10 -13.50
CA GLN A 72 -10.80 1.15 -14.47
C GLN A 72 -9.40 0.90 -15.04
#